data_AF-A0A522PPR1-F1
#
_entry.id   AF-A0A522PPR1-F1
#
_cell.length_a   1.000
_cell.length_b   1.000
_cell.length_c   1.000
_cell.angle_alpha   90.00
_cell.angle_beta   90.00
_cell.angle_gamma   90.00
#
_symmetry.space_group_name_H-M   'P 1'
#
loop_
_entity.id
_entity.type
_entity.pdbx_description
1 polymer ?
#
loop_
_entity_poly.entity_id
_entity_poly.type
_entity_poly.pdbx_seq_one_letter_code
_entity_poly.pdbx_strand_id
1 'polypeptide(L)'
;MQQEDVRFAEPRQEAAFFYGLFLRGQPLQKLRADIDVPPHVLERWKRQAHRDPTTKPMVERVLTYRKHVLAIFDSLVFREMATPYRTQ
;
A
#
# COMPACT_ATOMS: atom_id res chain seq x y z
N MET A 1 -9.25 18.53 20.31
CA MET A 1 -9.59 17.80 19.07
C MET A 1 -9.15 16.35 19.27
N GLN A 2 -10.07 15.41 19.31
CA GLN A 2 -9.74 13.99 19.42
C GLN A 2 -9.20 13.56 18.06
N GLN A 3 -7.88 13.38 17.93
CA GLN A 3 -7.30 12.69 16.77
C GLN A 3 -7.83 11.26 16.85
N GLU A 4 -8.82 10.91 16.02
CA GLU A 4 -9.15 9.51 15.77
C GLU A 4 -7.87 8.81 15.36
N ASP A 5 -7.39 7.90 16.22
CA ASP A 5 -6.22 7.10 15.90
C ASP A 5 -6.59 6.21 14.72
N VAL A 6 -6.03 6.53 13.55
CA VAL A 6 -6.26 5.75 12.34
C VAL A 6 -5.69 4.36 12.57
N ARG A 7 -6.58 3.41 12.83
CA ARG A 7 -6.24 2.00 13.00
C ARG A 7 -6.08 1.37 11.62
N PHE A 8 -4.83 1.12 11.25
CA PHE A 8 -4.52 0.32 10.08
C PHE A 8 -4.57 -1.17 10.43
N ALA A 9 -5.02 -2.00 9.50
CA ALA A 9 -4.81 -3.44 9.60
C ALA A 9 -3.30 -3.75 9.57
N GLU A 10 -2.87 -4.91 10.06
CA GLU A 10 -1.46 -5.31 9.92
C GLU A 10 -1.04 -5.27 8.44
N PRO A 11 0.11 -4.66 8.07
CA PRO A 11 0.51 -4.52 6.67
C PRO A 11 0.52 -5.86 5.91
N ARG A 12 0.86 -6.95 6.60
CA ARG A 12 0.83 -8.31 6.06
C ARG A 12 -0.58 -8.78 5.72
N GLN A 13 -1.58 -8.45 6.52
CA GLN A 13 -2.98 -8.81 6.27
C GLN A 13 -3.50 -8.07 5.04
N GLU A 14 -3.24 -6.77 4.93
CA GLU A 14 -3.66 -5.99 3.76
C GLU A 14 -2.93 -6.45 2.49
N ALA A 15 -1.62 -6.74 2.57
CA ALA A 15 -0.88 -7.30 1.43
C ALA A 15 -1.42 -8.68 1.01
N ALA A 16 -1.82 -9.54 1.96
CA ALA A 16 -2.44 -10.83 1.67
C ALA A 16 -3.79 -10.67 0.96
N PHE A 17 -4.58 -9.66 1.33
CA PHE A 17 -5.82 -9.33 0.64
C PHE A 17 -5.59 -8.98 -0.84
N PHE A 18 -4.64 -8.08 -1.12
CA PHE A 18 -4.29 -7.70 -2.50
C PHE A 18 -3.67 -8.86 -3.27
N TYR A 19 -2.84 -9.68 -2.63
CA TYR A 19 -2.29 -10.89 -3.24
C TYR A 19 -3.39 -11.89 -3.64
N GLY A 20 -4.44 -12.04 -2.82
CA GLY A 20 -5.61 -12.81 -3.21
C GLY A 20 -6.33 -12.26 -4.45
N LEU A 21 -6.37 -10.94 -4.64
CA LEU A 21 -6.91 -10.33 -5.87
C LEU A 21 -6.02 -10.61 -7.08
N PHE A 22 -4.70 -10.56 -6.91
CA PHE A 22 -3.74 -10.92 -7.94
C PHE A 22 -3.93 -12.36 -8.43
N LEU A 23 -4.05 -13.32 -7.51
CA LEU A 23 -4.29 -14.73 -7.83
C LEU A 23 -5.63 -14.96 -8.58
N ARG A 24 -6.61 -14.07 -8.41
CA ARG A 24 -7.89 -14.09 -9.15
C ARG A 24 -7.81 -13.40 -10.52
N GLY A 25 -6.62 -13.00 -10.98
CA GLY A 25 -6.41 -12.41 -12.29
C GLY A 25 -6.58 -10.90 -12.36
N GLN A 26 -6.60 -10.18 -11.23
CA GLN A 26 -6.56 -8.71 -11.28
C GLN A 26 -5.21 -8.23 -11.83
N PRO A 27 -5.17 -7.17 -12.66
CA PRO A 27 -3.93 -6.68 -13.26
C PRO A 27 -2.94 -6.19 -12.20
N LEU A 28 -1.69 -6.67 -12.25
CA LEU A 28 -0.64 -6.31 -11.29
C LEU A 28 -0.43 -4.80 -11.16
N GLN A 29 -0.35 -4.08 -12.29
CA GLN A 29 -0.13 -2.63 -12.28
C GLN A 29 -1.28 -1.87 -11.63
N LYS A 30 -2.52 -2.36 -11.81
CA LYS A 30 -3.70 -1.78 -11.16
C LYS A 30 -3.63 -1.99 -9.65
N LEU A 31 -3.31 -3.20 -9.19
CA LEU A 31 -3.17 -3.49 -7.75
C LEU A 31 -2.06 -2.66 -7.11
N ARG A 32 -0.90 -2.50 -7.76
CA ARG A 32 0.18 -1.63 -7.28
C ARG A 32 -0.29 -0.18 -7.12
N ALA A 33 -1.01 0.34 -8.10
CA ALA A 33 -1.57 1.70 -8.04
C ALA A 33 -2.65 1.86 -6.96
N ASP A 34 -3.44 0.82 -6.71
CA ASP A 34 -4.46 0.80 -5.64
C ASP A 34 -3.83 0.70 -4.23
N ILE A 35 -2.66 0.08 -4.10
CA ILE A 35 -1.91 -0.02 -2.84
C ILE A 35 -1.11 1.26 -2.57
N ASP A 36 -0.46 1.81 -3.59
CA ASP A 36 0.37 3.01 -3.46
C ASP A 36 -0.49 4.27 -3.29
N VAL A 37 0.13 5.37 -2.87
CA VAL A 37 -0.56 6.66 -2.77
C VAL A 37 -0.42 7.40 -4.09
N PRO A 38 -1.53 7.77 -4.77
CA PRO A 38 -1.46 8.47 -6.04
C PRO A 38 -0.66 9.79 -5.95
N PRO A 39 0.14 10.14 -6.97
CA PRO A 39 1.01 11.34 -6.93
C PRO A 39 0.26 12.64 -6.61
N HIS A 40 -0.96 12.80 -7.12
CA HIS A 40 -1.79 13.97 -6.86
C HIS A 40 -2.22 14.08 -5.37
N VAL A 41 -2.40 12.94 -4.70
CA VAL A 41 -2.69 12.88 -3.25
C VAL A 41 -1.44 13.26 -2.45
N LEU A 42 -0.27 12.76 -2.84
CA LEU A 42 1.01 13.13 -2.22
C LEU A 42 1.25 14.63 -2.28
N GLU A 43 1.07 15.24 -3.45
CA GLU A 43 1.24 16.68 -3.63
C GLU A 43 0.22 17.50 -2.82
N ARG A 44 -1.01 17.01 -2.69
CA ARG A 44 -2.02 17.63 -1.81
C ARG A 44 -1.60 17.55 -0.35
N TRP A 45 -1.12 16.40 0.12
CA TRP A 45 -0.68 16.22 1.51
C TRP A 45 0.57 17.00 1.84
N LYS A 46 1.53 17.12 0.91
CA LYS A 46 2.69 18.03 1.08
C LYS A 46 2.22 19.47 1.30
N ARG A 47 1.34 19.98 0.43
CA ARG A 47 0.78 21.33 0.58
C ARG A 47 0.02 21.50 1.90
N GLN A 48 -0.73 20.49 2.32
CA GLN A 48 -1.43 20.51 3.61
C GLN A 48 -0.45 20.53 4.79
N ALA A 49 0.59 19.70 4.76
CA ALA A 49 1.64 19.64 5.78
C ALA A 49 2.49 20.91 5.86
N HIS A 50 2.62 21.66 4.75
CA HIS A 50 3.22 23.00 4.77
C HIS A 50 2.33 24.05 5.44
N ARG A 51 1.01 23.95 5.27
CA ARG A 51 0.03 24.86 5.90
C ARG A 51 -0.22 24.54 7.36
N ASP A 52 -0.26 23.25 7.69
CA ASP A 52 -0.52 22.74 9.02
C ASP A 52 0.47 21.62 9.37
N PRO A 53 1.55 21.95 10.09
CA PRO A 53 2.58 20.99 10.50
C PRO A 53 2.04 19.85 11.36
N THR A 54 0.89 20.02 12.03
CA THR A 54 0.33 19.00 12.93
C THR A 54 -0.15 17.75 12.17
N THR A 55 -0.39 17.88 10.86
CA THR A 55 -0.81 16.77 9.98
C THR A 55 0.35 15.90 9.50
N LYS A 56 1.60 16.36 9.61
CA LYS A 56 2.80 15.64 9.14
C LYS A 56 2.91 14.21 9.69
N PRO A 57 2.77 13.96 11.01
CA PRO A 57 2.95 12.63 11.56
C PRO A 57 1.90 11.63 11.05
N MET A 58 0.67 12.08 10.83
CA MET A 58 -0.40 11.23 10.28
C MET A 58 -0.10 10.87 8.83
N VAL A 59 0.30 11.84 8.01
CA VAL A 59 0.69 11.60 6.61
C VAL A 59 1.86 10.63 6.54
N GLU A 60 2.90 10.82 7.34
CA GLU A 60 4.05 9.91 7.40
C GLU A 60 3.66 8.49 7.82
N ARG A 61 2.75 8.34 8.79
CA ARG A 61 2.19 7.04 9.18
C ARG A 61 1.50 6.35 8.01
N VAL A 62 0.62 7.04 7.29
CA VAL A 62 -0.08 6.49 6.12
C VAL A 62 0.90 6.10 5.01
N LEU A 63 1.89 6.95 4.71
CA LEU A 63 2.88 6.67 3.67
C LEU A 63 3.77 5.48 4.01
N THR A 64 4.22 5.39 5.25
CA THR A 64 5.01 4.26 5.74
C THR A 64 4.21 2.98 5.65
N TYR A 65 2.93 3.02 6.08
CA TYR A 65 2.02 1.90 5.98
C TYR A 65 1.87 1.40 4.55
N ARG A 66 1.52 2.28 3.61
CA ARG A 66 1.29 1.94 2.19
C ARG A 66 2.54 1.35 1.53
N LYS A 67 3.72 1.91 1.82
CA LYS A 67 5.00 1.35 1.37
C LYS A 67 5.26 -0.05 1.90
N HIS A 68 4.97 -0.31 3.18
CA HIS A 68 5.13 -1.64 3.77
C HIS A 68 4.18 -2.66 3.12
N VAL A 69 2.91 -2.31 2.91
CA VAL A 69 1.94 -3.17 2.21
C VAL A 69 2.44 -3.49 0.80
N LEU A 70 2.87 -2.47 0.04
CA LEU A 70 3.36 -2.64 -1.32
C LEU A 70 4.59 -3.55 -1.40
N ALA A 71 5.57 -3.36 -0.51
CA ALA A 71 6.77 -4.18 -0.48
C ALA A 71 6.48 -5.66 -0.17
N ILE A 72 5.55 -5.93 0.77
CA ILE A 72 5.13 -7.30 1.08
C ILE A 72 4.40 -7.90 -0.11
N PHE A 73 3.45 -7.17 -0.71
CA PHE A 73 2.70 -7.61 -1.88
C PHE A 73 3.64 -7.94 -3.06
N ASP A 74 4.57 -7.05 -3.40
CA ASP A 74 5.55 -7.27 -4.46
C ASP A 74 6.42 -8.50 -4.21
N SER A 75 6.81 -8.74 -2.95
CA SER A 75 7.55 -9.95 -2.56
C SER A 75 6.75 -11.23 -2.78
N LEU A 76 5.44 -11.21 -2.50
CA LEU A 76 4.55 -12.36 -2.74
C LEU A 76 4.38 -12.63 -4.24
N VAL A 77 4.12 -11.58 -5.02
CA VAL A 77 3.99 -11.67 -6.49
C VAL A 77 5.28 -12.17 -7.13
N PHE A 78 6.44 -11.65 -6.70
CA PHE A 78 7.74 -12.10 -7.21
C PHE A 78 7.96 -13.60 -6.99
N ARG A 79 7.62 -14.11 -5.80
CA ARG A 79 7.72 -15.56 -5.49
C ARG A 79 6.77 -16.40 -6.34
N GLU A 80 5.55 -15.91 -6.57
CA GLU A 80 4.56 -16.60 -7.42
C GLU A 80 5.07 -16.69 -8.87
N MET A 81 5.52 -15.56 -9.44
CA MET A 81 6.02 -15.51 -10.82
C MET A 81 7.34 -16.26 -11.00
N ALA A 82 8.17 -16.34 -9.95
CA ALA A 82 9.42 -17.09 -9.95
C ALA A 82 9.22 -18.61 -9.81
N THR A 83 8.00 -19.06 -9.51
CA THR A 83 7.66 -20.49 -9.52
C THR A 83 7.22 -20.84 -10.94
N PRO A 84 8.10 -21.37 -11.83
CA PRO A 84 7.62 -21.88 -13.10
C PRO A 84 6.59 -22.96 -12.81
N TYR A 85 5.46 -22.89 -13.51
CA TYR A 85 4.47 -23.96 -13.57
C TYR A 85 5.22 -25.25 -13.92
N ARG A 86 5.55 -26.05 -12.91
CA ARG A 86 6.13 -27.37 -13.10
C ARG A 86 5.01 -28.22 -13.67
N THR A 87 4.91 -28.20 -15.00
CA THR A 87 4.12 -29.14 -15.78
C THR A 87 4.51 -30.54 -15.35
N GLN A 88 3.58 -31.23 -14.68
CA GLN A 88 3.55 -32.68 -14.61
C GLN A 88 2.88 -33.22 -15.87
#